data_AF-A0A8K0XQU4-F1
#
_entry.id   AF-A0A8K0XQU4-F1
#
_cell.length_a   1.000
_cell.length_b   1.000
_cell.length_c   1.000
_cell.angle_alpha   90.00
_cell.angle_beta   90.00
_cell.angle_gamma   90.00
#
_symmetry.space_group_name_H-M   'P 1'
#
loop_
_entity.id
_entity.type
_entity.pdbx_description
1 polymer ?
#
loop_
_entity_poly.entity_id
_entity_poly.type
_entity_poly.pdbx_seq_one_letter_code
_entity_poly.pdbx_strand_id
1 'polypeptide(L)'
;MRLRNWKETVEPTIEETLLDVHPETLDQPFHWYIEPDITVWIKPADGKWRKGIVFAEWHTLYLHDRIQQWYVEYGKGQHRKRELFAPLLGNMKPDTPEVRELLRKAGVFV
;
A
#
# COMPACT_ATOMS: atom_id res chain seq x y z
N MET A 1 8.75 8.84 -16.77
CA MET A 1 7.49 8.35 -17.34
C MET A 1 7.37 8.88 -18.77
N ARG A 2 7.48 8.03 -19.80
CA ARG A 2 7.25 8.45 -21.19
C ARG A 2 5.76 8.26 -21.48
N LEU A 3 5.04 9.35 -21.72
CA LEU A 3 3.64 9.29 -22.13
C LEU A 3 3.57 8.70 -23.54
N ARG A 4 2.95 7.52 -23.69
CA ARG A 4 2.71 6.90 -25.01
C ARG A 4 1.60 7.69 -25.72
N ASN A 5 1.83 7.94 -27.00
CA ASN A 5 0.90 8.62 -27.89
C ASN A 5 -0.28 7.68 -28.16
N TRP A 6 -1.53 8.14 -28.03
CA TRP A 6 -2.77 7.35 -28.15
C TRP A 6 -2.97 6.59 -29.47
N LYS A 7 -2.09 6.78 -30.46
CA LYS A 7 -2.11 6.13 -31.77
C LYS A 7 -1.27 4.86 -31.85
N GLU A 8 -0.46 4.55 -30.85
CA GLU A 8 0.34 3.32 -30.77
C GLU A 8 -0.20 2.43 -29.65
N THR A 9 -1.38 1.84 -29.89
CA THR A 9 -1.95 0.79 -29.02
C THR A 9 -1.21 -0.52 -29.27
N VAL A 10 0.03 -0.59 -28.80
CA VAL A 10 0.66 -1.89 -28.54
C VAL A 10 -0.01 -2.41 -27.28
N GLU A 11 -0.62 -3.59 -27.33
CA GLU A 11 -1.17 -4.24 -26.14
C GLU A 11 -0.05 -4.33 -25.09
N PRO A 12 -0.28 -3.86 -23.86
CA PRO A 12 0.73 -3.94 -22.81
C PRO A 12 1.14 -5.39 -22.67
N THR A 13 2.45 -5.63 -22.62
CA THR A 13 2.95 -6.96 -22.35
C THR A 13 2.48 -7.41 -20.96
N ILE A 14 2.36 -8.72 -20.73
CA ILE A 14 1.97 -9.26 -19.42
C ILE A 14 2.90 -8.70 -18.32
N GLU A 15 4.19 -8.56 -18.62
CA GLU A 15 5.20 -7.97 -17.74
C GLU A 15 4.89 -6.50 -17.40
N GLU A 16 4.56 -5.67 -18.39
CA GLU A 16 4.15 -4.27 -18.16
C GLU A 16 2.86 -4.17 -17.35
N THR A 17 1.93 -5.10 -17.56
CA THR A 17 0.65 -5.13 -16.82
C THR A 17 0.87 -5.58 -15.37
N LEU A 18 1.75 -6.55 -15.13
CA LEU A 18 2.12 -7.01 -13.80
C LEU A 18 2.86 -5.94 -12.98
N LEU A 19 3.67 -5.10 -13.63
CA LEU A 19 4.33 -3.96 -13.00
C LEU A 19 3.34 -2.89 -12.51
N ASP A 20 2.19 -2.75 -13.16
CA ASP A 20 1.12 -1.85 -12.72
C ASP A 20 0.31 -2.40 -11.54
N VAL A 21 0.33 -3.73 -11.30
CA VAL A 21 -0.50 -4.38 -10.27
C VAL A 21 0.27 -4.99 -9.09
N HIS A 22 1.60 -5.02 -9.09
CA HIS A 22 2.39 -5.56 -7.98
C HIS A 22 3.60 -4.68 -7.63
N PRO A 23 3.84 -4.38 -6.34
CA PRO A 23 5.03 -3.64 -5.94
C PRO A 23 6.27 -4.53 -5.99
N GLU A 24 7.38 -4.02 -6.53
CA GLU A 24 8.66 -4.77 -6.54
C GLU A 24 9.35 -4.71 -5.16
N THR A 25 9.11 -3.62 -4.44
CA THR A 25 9.69 -3.37 -3.10
C THR A 25 8.63 -2.88 -2.13
N LEU A 26 8.89 -3.05 -0.84
CA LEU A 26 7.95 -2.66 0.22
C LEU A 26 7.70 -1.16 0.28
N ASP A 27 8.70 -0.34 -0.03
CA ASP A 27 8.62 1.12 0.09
C ASP A 27 8.03 1.81 -1.15
N GLN A 28 7.82 1.06 -2.23
CA GLN A 28 7.24 1.62 -3.46
C GLN A 28 5.77 1.98 -3.24
N PRO A 29 5.25 3.09 -3.79
CA PRO A 29 3.81 3.33 -3.85
C PRO A 29 3.07 2.15 -4.50
N PHE A 30 1.85 1.87 -4.04
CA PHE A 30 1.06 0.77 -4.60
C PHE A 30 -0.42 1.12 -4.66
N HIS A 31 -1.00 1.03 -5.86
CA HIS A 31 -2.43 1.23 -6.06
C HIS A 31 -3.17 -0.09 -5.85
N TRP A 32 -4.15 -0.10 -4.96
CA TRP A 32 -5.03 -1.24 -4.75
C TRP A 32 -6.33 -0.78 -4.09
N TYR A 33 -7.36 -1.62 -4.17
CA TYR A 33 -8.68 -1.31 -3.60
C TYR A 33 -8.75 -1.73 -2.13
N ILE A 34 -9.23 -0.83 -1.27
CA ILE A 34 -9.28 -1.04 0.18
C ILE A 34 -10.74 -1.12 0.62
N GLU A 35 -11.05 -2.17 1.37
CA GLU A 35 -12.31 -2.36 2.08
C GLU A 35 -12.09 -2.17 3.59
N PRO A 36 -13.11 -1.73 4.36
CA PRO A 36 -13.06 -1.75 5.82
C PRO A 36 -12.84 -3.18 6.37
N ASP A 37 -12.30 -3.27 7.58
CA ASP A 37 -12.02 -4.52 8.31
C ASP A 37 -10.99 -5.46 7.66
N ILE A 38 -10.30 -5.03 6.61
CA ILE A 38 -9.23 -5.82 6.02
C ILE A 38 -7.91 -5.66 6.76
N THR A 39 -7.15 -6.74 6.71
CA THR A 39 -5.82 -6.82 7.30
C THR A 39 -4.77 -6.26 6.34
N VAL A 40 -3.87 -5.44 6.87
CA VAL A 40 -2.84 -4.74 6.09
C VAL A 40 -1.49 -4.76 6.80
N TRP A 41 -0.44 -4.50 6.03
CA TRP A 41 0.89 -4.18 6.53
C TRP A 41 1.11 -2.68 6.44
N ILE A 42 1.60 -2.09 7.51
CA ILE A 42 1.87 -0.65 7.60
C ILE A 42 3.29 -0.40 8.07
N LYS A 43 3.84 0.75 7.68
CA LYS A 43 5.15 1.24 8.14
C LYS A 43 4.95 2.59 8.85
N PRO A 44 4.74 2.60 10.18
CA PRO A 44 4.65 3.83 10.96
C PRO A 44 5.95 4.63 10.89
N ALA A 45 5.96 5.84 11.47
CA ALA A 45 7.12 6.73 11.50
C ALA A 45 8.39 6.10 12.12
N ASP A 46 8.26 5.02 12.89
CA ASP A 46 9.40 4.26 13.43
C ASP A 46 10.10 3.36 12.40
N GLY A 47 9.58 3.30 11.17
CA GLY A 47 10.15 2.60 10.03
C GLY A 47 9.96 1.07 10.05
N LYS A 48 9.23 0.52 11.02
CA LYS A 48 9.07 -0.94 11.17
C LYS A 48 7.75 -1.41 10.60
N TRP A 49 7.80 -2.39 9.70
CA TRP A 49 6.59 -3.02 9.17
C TRP A 49 5.83 -3.76 10.27
N ARG A 50 4.53 -3.50 10.36
CA ARG A 50 3.63 -4.09 11.36
C ARG A 50 2.30 -4.44 10.71
N LYS A 51 1.65 -5.45 11.28
CA LYS A 51 0.30 -5.83 10.91
C LYS A 51 -0.72 -4.90 11.56
N GLY A 52 -1.73 -4.50 10.81
CA GLY A 52 -2.83 -3.65 11.24
C GLY A 52 -4.15 -4.04 10.57
N ILE A 53 -5.24 -3.39 11.00
CA ILE A 53 -6.58 -3.58 10.46
C ILE A 53 -7.13 -2.22 10.04
N VAL A 54 -7.62 -2.11 8.81
CA VAL A 54 -8.31 -0.92 8.32
C VAL A 54 -9.65 -0.82 9.02
N PHE A 55 -10.00 0.34 9.58
CA PHE A 55 -11.31 0.50 10.25
C PHE A 55 -12.16 1.62 9.65
N ALA A 56 -11.56 2.61 9.00
CA ALA A 56 -12.30 3.71 8.38
C ALA A 56 -11.52 4.37 7.26
N GLU A 57 -12.25 4.89 6.30
CA GLU A 57 -11.73 5.73 5.23
C GLU A 57 -11.63 7.19 5.67
N TRP A 58 -10.57 7.89 5.25
CA TRP A 58 -10.43 9.33 5.45
C TRP A 58 -9.95 10.02 4.18
N HIS A 59 -10.77 10.94 3.69
CA HIS A 59 -10.43 11.73 2.52
C HIS A 59 -9.81 13.04 2.96
N THR A 60 -8.50 13.21 2.75
CA THR A 60 -7.86 14.53 2.84
C THR A 60 -7.76 15.13 1.44
N LEU A 61 -8.40 16.28 1.24
CA LEU A 61 -8.20 17.09 0.04
C LEU A 61 -6.86 17.84 0.18
N TYR A 62 -5.81 17.37 -0.48
CA TYR A 62 -4.63 18.20 -0.73
C TYR A 62 -4.85 18.97 -2.03
N LEU A 63 -4.36 20.22 -2.06
CA LEU A 63 -4.77 21.26 -3.01
C LEU A 63 -4.65 20.90 -4.50
N HIS A 64 -3.94 19.83 -4.88
CA HIS A 64 -3.77 19.40 -6.28
C HIS A 64 -3.82 17.86 -6.50
N ASP A 65 -3.75 17.03 -5.46
CA ASP A 65 -3.81 15.58 -5.55
C ASP A 65 -4.71 15.01 -4.44
N ARG A 66 -5.73 14.22 -4.80
CA ARG A 66 -6.56 13.51 -3.82
C ARG A 66 -5.82 12.25 -3.38
N ILE A 67 -5.02 12.35 -2.32
CA ILE A 67 -4.44 11.17 -1.68
C ILE A 67 -5.48 10.60 -0.72
N GLN A 68 -6.02 9.44 -1.05
CA GLN A 68 -6.92 8.68 -0.19
C GLN A 68 -6.12 8.11 0.98
N GLN A 69 -6.55 8.43 2.20
CA GLN A 69 -5.93 7.94 3.42
C GLN A 69 -6.89 7.02 4.15
N TRP A 70 -6.34 6.09 4.92
CA TRP A 70 -7.10 5.07 5.62
C TRP A 70 -6.64 5.02 7.06
N TYR A 71 -7.59 5.01 7.98
CA TYR A 71 -7.28 4.77 9.37
C TYR A 71 -7.01 3.28 9.59
N VAL A 72 -5.83 2.99 10.14
CA VAL A 72 -5.40 1.64 10.49
C VAL A 72 -5.19 1.56 11.99
N GLU A 73 -5.81 0.56 12.63
CA GLU A 73 -5.53 0.18 14.01
C GLU A 73 -4.41 -0.87 14.05
N TYR A 74 -3.39 -0.64 14.89
CA TYR A 74 -2.26 -1.55 15.04
C TYR A 74 -1.71 -1.57 16.48
N GLY A 75 -0.98 -2.62 16.84
CA GLY A 75 -0.48 -2.86 18.20
C GLY A 75 -1.31 -3.87 18.98
N LYS A 76 -1.00 -4.06 20.28
CA LYS A 76 -1.64 -5.07 21.14
C LYS A 76 -2.10 -4.45 22.46
N GLY A 77 -3.26 -4.91 22.96
CA GLY A 77 -3.80 -4.52 24.27
C GLY A 77 -3.95 -3.01 24.42
N GLN A 78 -3.42 -2.46 25.51
CA GLN A 78 -3.45 -1.03 25.82
C GLN A 78 -2.56 -0.18 24.91
N HIS A 79 -1.69 -0.79 24.09
CA HIS A 79 -0.79 -0.08 23.17
C HIS A 79 -1.33 -0.05 21.73
N ARG A 80 -2.66 -0.19 21.55
CA ARG A 80 -3.30 0.01 20.25
C ARG A 80 -3.17 1.48 19.84
N LYS A 81 -2.74 1.70 18.61
CA LYS A 81 -2.63 3.02 17.98
C LYS A 81 -3.54 3.05 16.76
N ARG A 82 -4.04 4.25 16.45
CA ARG A 82 -4.83 4.54 15.26
C ARG A 82 -4.14 5.67 14.52
N GLU A 83 -3.80 5.45 13.27
CA GLU A 83 -3.03 6.39 12.47
C GLU A 83 -3.48 6.29 11.01
N LEU A 84 -3.26 7.37 10.26
CA LEU A 84 -3.61 7.47 8.85
C LEU A 84 -2.46 6.96 7.99
N PHE A 85 -2.77 6.06 7.07
CA PHE A 85 -1.82 5.54 6.09
C PHE A 85 -2.37 5.70 4.68
N ALA A 86 -1.48 5.68 3.69
CA ALA A 86 -1.87 5.81 2.29
C ALA A 86 -1.00 4.89 1.44
N PRO A 87 -1.60 3.97 0.67
CA PRO A 87 -0.84 3.08 -0.20
C PRO A 87 0.09 3.82 -1.18
N LEU A 88 -0.31 5.01 -1.61
CA LEU A 88 0.47 5.86 -2.53
C LEU A 88 1.70 6.51 -1.89
N LEU A 89 1.80 6.48 -0.56
CA LEU A 89 2.99 6.90 0.16
C LEU A 89 3.96 5.74 0.43
N GLY A 90 3.64 4.52 -0.03
CA GLY A 90 4.47 3.33 0.17
C GLY A 90 4.51 2.83 1.62
N ASN A 91 3.71 3.44 2.52
CA ASN A 91 3.67 3.09 3.94
C ASN A 91 2.56 2.09 4.32
N MET A 92 1.87 1.54 3.32
CA MET A 92 0.75 0.61 3.49
C MET A 92 0.69 -0.39 2.33
N LYS A 93 0.49 -1.68 2.66
CA LYS A 93 0.40 -2.79 1.70
C LYS A 93 -0.72 -3.76 2.10
N PRO A 94 -1.38 -4.42 1.14
CA PRO A 94 -2.34 -5.47 1.46
C PRO A 94 -1.64 -6.71 2.02
N ASP A 95 -2.36 -7.54 2.78
CA ASP A 95 -1.85 -8.81 3.29
C ASP A 95 -1.97 -9.95 2.25
N THR A 96 -1.35 -9.77 1.07
CA THR A 96 -1.33 -10.79 -0.01
C THR A 96 -0.10 -11.68 0.06
N PRO A 97 -0.11 -12.88 -0.57
CA PRO A 97 1.06 -13.76 -0.62
C PRO A 97 2.33 -13.06 -1.12
N GLU A 98 2.22 -12.20 -2.13
CA GLU A 98 3.34 -11.49 -2.75
C GLU A 98 3.96 -10.49 -1.77
N VAL A 99 3.13 -9.72 -1.07
CA VAL A 99 3.62 -8.79 -0.04
C VAL A 99 4.28 -9.55 1.11
N ARG A 100 3.72 -10.71 1.52
CA ARG A 100 4.34 -11.57 2.54
C ARG A 100 5.71 -12.08 2.09
N GLU A 101 5.88 -12.44 0.83
CA GLU A 101 7.20 -12.79 0.26
C GLU A 101 8.18 -11.62 0.31
N LEU A 102 7.74 -10.40 -0.03
CA LEU A 102 8.57 -9.20 0.09
C LEU A 102 8.99 -8.92 1.54
N LEU A 103 8.06 -9.06 2.49
CA LEU A 103 8.34 -8.93 3.92
C LEU A 103 9.31 -10.01 4.42
N ARG A 104 9.20 -11.25 3.94
CA ARG A 104 10.15 -12.35 4.24
C ARG A 104 11.54 -12.04 3.71
N LYS A 105 11.64 -11.61 2.45
CA LYS A 105 12.92 -11.20 1.82
C LYS A 105 13.57 -10.05 2.58
N ALA A 106 12.78 -9.12 3.12
CA ALA A 106 13.26 -8.02 3.95
C ALA A 106 13.56 -8.40 5.41
N GLY A 107 13.32 -9.65 5.83
CA GLY A 107 13.57 -10.12 7.20
C GLY A 107 12.64 -9.53 8.27
N VAL A 108 11.49 -8.98 7.86
CA VAL A 108 10.51 -8.33 8.76
C VAL A 108 9.22 -9.14 8.93
N PHE A 109 9.12 -10.27 8.24
CA PHE A 109 8.04 -11.24 8.40
C PHE A 109 8.47 -12.36 9.35
N VAL A 110 7.81 -12.47 10.50
CA VAL A 110 8.07 -13.50 11.52
C VAL A 110 6.80 -14.31 11.76
#